data_AF-A0A4U1YU95-F1
#
_entry.id   AF-A0A4U1YU95-F1
#
_cell.length_a   1.000
_cell.length_b   1.000
_cell.length_c   1.000
_cell.angle_alpha   90.00
_cell.angle_beta   90.00
_cell.angle_gamma   90.00
#
_symmetry.space_group_name_H-M   'P 1'
#
loop_
_entity.id
_entity.type
_entity.pdbx_description
1 polymer ?
#
loop_
_entity_poly.entity_id
_entity_poly.type
_entity_poly.pdbx_seq_one_letter_code
_entity_poly.pdbx_strand_id
1 'polypeptide(L)'
;MAGLQKRKFQAEMIKFKSSLKHPIQSICSILPQKYDESDFIDLFKKYYPAEWNQIIQIEKLYKSKNKHLLRSGKKERYETSSPSEFIKSHTIVKKKLKSSEKLEHFKNFSSSKYMESLNALESKRSAKIEKYCSKIENARHLAQKIEPTFIQGFIRLFHLSKNHNDKVELFNELKKYYCDATIQFFYKLNDSEHNDQIRMMAFYQLQNWMLYVKLRKNSRARKSLIIFQHQQQNSIQKHF
;
A
#
# COMPACT_ATOMS: atom_id res chain seq x y z
N MET A 1 -21.26 -0.40 -12.98
CA MET A 1 -21.75 1.00 -12.94
C MET A 1 -20.69 1.95 -12.40
N ALA A 2 -20.51 3.12 -13.02
CA ALA A 2 -19.46 4.08 -12.64
C ALA A 2 -19.59 4.62 -11.20
N GLY A 3 -20.81 5.00 -10.79
CA GLY A 3 -21.08 5.51 -9.45
C GLY A 3 -20.78 4.50 -8.33
N LEU A 4 -21.06 3.22 -8.56
CA LEU A 4 -20.74 2.15 -7.60
C LEU A 4 -19.24 2.06 -7.33
N GLN A 5 -18.41 2.15 -8.37
CA GLN A 5 -16.95 2.06 -8.23
C GLN A 5 -16.38 3.30 -7.52
N LYS A 6 -16.93 4.50 -7.79
CA LYS A 6 -16.58 5.72 -7.06
C LYS A 6 -16.90 5.60 -5.57
N ARG A 7 -18.11 5.15 -5.22
CA ARG A 7 -18.51 4.93 -3.81
C ARG A 7 -17.65 3.89 -3.11
N LYS A 8 -17.32 2.78 -3.78
CA LYS A 8 -16.43 1.75 -3.22
C LYS A 8 -15.05 2.32 -2.90
N PHE A 9 -14.48 3.09 -3.83
CA PHE A 9 -13.20 3.76 -3.62
C PHE A 9 -13.26 4.74 -2.45
N GLN A 10 -14.26 5.64 -2.41
CA GLN A 10 -14.43 6.59 -1.31
C GLN A 10 -14.55 5.89 0.05
N ALA A 11 -15.39 4.85 0.14
CA ALA A 11 -15.54 4.07 1.37
C ALA A 11 -14.22 3.42 1.80
N GLU A 12 -13.39 2.99 0.86
CA GLU A 12 -12.07 2.44 1.16
C GLU A 12 -11.08 3.50 1.61
N MET A 13 -11.08 4.69 0.99
CA MET A 13 -10.23 5.80 1.38
C MET A 13 -10.59 6.32 2.78
N ILE A 14 -11.87 6.36 3.12
CA ILE A 14 -12.34 6.70 4.48
C ILE A 14 -11.79 5.68 5.49
N LYS A 15 -11.94 4.38 5.22
CA LYS A 15 -11.42 3.32 6.11
C LYS A 15 -9.91 3.40 6.27
N PHE A 16 -9.20 3.58 5.17
CA PHE A 16 -7.74 3.70 5.19
C PHE A 16 -7.30 4.93 5.98
N LYS A 17 -7.91 6.09 5.73
CA LYS A 17 -7.66 7.32 6.49
C LYS A 17 -7.90 7.13 7.99
N SER A 18 -8.96 6.43 8.39
CA SER A 18 -9.22 6.10 9.80
C SER A 18 -8.15 5.20 10.41
N SER A 19 -7.56 4.27 9.65
CA SER A 19 -6.46 3.42 10.15
C SER A 19 -5.18 4.20 10.47
N LEU A 20 -5.01 5.39 9.88
CA LEU A 20 -3.87 6.27 10.14
C LEU A 20 -4.00 7.09 11.43
N LYS A 21 -5.14 7.01 12.15
CA LYS A 21 -5.36 7.75 13.40
C LYS A 21 -4.25 7.51 14.42
N HIS A 22 -3.90 6.26 14.69
CA HIS A 22 -2.86 5.92 15.66
C HIS A 22 -1.46 6.36 15.19
N PRO A 23 -1.01 6.05 13.96
CA PRO A 23 0.22 6.62 13.41
C PRO A 23 0.33 8.13 13.57
N ILE A 24 -0.73 8.86 13.20
CA ILE A 24 -0.77 10.32 13.29
C ILE A 24 -0.67 10.81 14.73
N GLN A 25 -1.38 10.18 15.67
CA GLN A 25 -1.31 10.55 17.09
C GLN A 25 0.09 10.34 17.67
N SER A 26 0.76 9.25 17.28
CA SER A 26 2.15 8.99 17.68
C SER A 26 3.14 10.02 17.11
N ILE A 27 2.93 10.51 15.89
CA ILE A 27 3.72 11.63 15.37
C ILE A 27 3.42 12.92 16.14
N CYS A 28 2.14 13.18 16.48
CA CYS A 28 1.77 14.38 17.22
C CYS A 28 2.46 14.49 18.60
N SER A 29 2.77 13.36 19.27
CA SER A 29 3.48 13.36 20.55
C SER A 29 4.97 13.68 20.45
N ILE A 30 5.55 13.65 19.26
CA ILE A 30 6.99 13.88 19.02
C ILE A 30 7.24 15.07 18.09
N LEU A 31 6.31 16.04 18.05
CA LEU A 31 6.51 17.26 17.28
C LEU A 31 7.54 18.16 17.98
N PRO A 32 8.52 18.72 17.25
CA PRO A 32 9.49 19.65 17.82
C PRO A 32 8.80 20.93 18.30
N GLN A 33 9.50 21.75 19.09
CA GLN A 33 8.93 22.95 19.69
C GLN A 33 8.36 23.91 18.64
N LYS A 34 9.11 24.14 17.56
CA LYS A 34 8.63 24.81 16.35
C LYS A 34 8.53 23.75 15.26
N TYR A 35 7.38 23.69 14.60
CA TYR A 35 7.16 22.74 13.51
C TYR A 35 6.23 23.28 12.43
N ASP A 36 6.39 22.76 11.22
CA ASP A 36 5.52 23.01 10.08
C ASP A 36 4.96 21.74 9.44
N GLU A 37 4.38 21.90 8.25
CA GLU A 37 3.85 20.78 7.48
C GLU A 37 4.95 19.80 7.05
N SER A 38 6.12 20.30 6.68
CA SER A 38 7.24 19.49 6.21
C SER A 38 7.78 18.62 7.36
N ASP A 39 7.95 19.20 8.54
CA ASP A 39 8.38 18.47 9.74
C ASP A 39 7.44 17.30 10.07
N PHE A 40 6.12 17.54 10.04
CA PHE A 40 5.14 16.50 10.30
C PHE A 40 5.27 15.36 9.29
N ILE A 41 5.36 15.70 8.00
CA ILE A 41 5.44 14.72 6.92
C ILE A 41 6.74 13.92 7.01
N ASP A 42 7.86 14.55 7.34
CA ASP A 42 9.15 13.87 7.43
C ASP A 42 9.24 12.95 8.66
N LEU A 43 8.67 13.36 9.80
CA LEU A 43 8.49 12.47 10.94
C LEU A 43 7.58 11.28 10.59
N PHE A 44 6.50 11.51 9.84
CA PHE A 44 5.61 10.44 9.40
C PHE A 44 6.33 9.46 8.46
N LYS A 45 7.12 9.95 7.50
CA LYS A 45 7.95 9.11 6.62
C LYS A 45 8.97 8.29 7.41
N LYS A 46 9.63 8.91 8.39
CA LYS A 46 10.67 8.27 9.22
C LYS A 46 10.09 7.12 10.05
N TYR A 47 8.99 7.36 10.77
CA TYR A 47 8.46 6.38 11.73
C TYR A 47 7.38 5.45 11.17
N TYR A 48 6.71 5.85 10.08
CA TYR A 48 5.65 5.08 9.41
C TYR A 48 5.91 4.93 7.90
N PRO A 49 7.09 4.42 7.49
CA PRO A 49 7.45 4.29 6.08
C PRO A 49 6.56 3.30 5.32
N ALA A 50 6.04 2.28 6.01
CA ALA A 50 5.12 1.30 5.41
C ALA A 50 3.79 1.94 5.02
N GLU A 51 3.21 2.69 5.95
CA GLU A 51 1.96 3.43 5.75
C GLU A 51 2.15 4.54 4.70
N TRP A 52 3.30 5.25 4.73
CA TRP A 52 3.64 6.24 3.73
C TRP A 52 3.74 5.65 2.32
N ASN A 53 4.47 4.55 2.16
CA ASN A 53 4.60 3.88 0.86
C ASN A 53 3.24 3.34 0.38
N GLN A 54 2.38 2.86 1.30
CA GLN A 54 1.03 2.44 0.93
C GLN A 54 0.20 3.59 0.34
N ILE A 55 0.32 4.82 0.87
CA ILE A 55 -0.36 6.00 0.31
C ILE A 55 0.13 6.28 -1.12
N ILE A 56 1.45 6.26 -1.35
CA ILE A 56 2.05 6.44 -2.68
C ILE A 56 1.53 5.40 -3.67
N GLN A 57 1.47 4.14 -3.25
CA GLN A 57 1.04 3.05 -4.12
C GLN A 57 -0.45 3.13 -4.45
N ILE A 58 -1.30 3.51 -3.49
CA ILE A 58 -2.73 3.77 -3.72
C ILE A 58 -2.89 4.87 -4.77
N GLU A 59 -2.19 6.00 -4.60
CA GLU A 59 -2.24 7.11 -5.55
C GLU A 59 -1.83 6.65 -6.96
N LYS A 60 -0.67 6.00 -7.10
CA LYS A 60 -0.17 5.50 -8.39
C LYS A 60 -1.17 4.53 -9.05
N LEU A 61 -1.72 3.59 -8.28
CA LEU A 61 -2.67 2.60 -8.77
C LEU A 61 -3.94 3.25 -9.32
N TYR A 62 -4.57 4.14 -8.56
CA TYR A 62 -5.84 4.74 -8.96
C TYR A 62 -5.69 5.81 -10.04
N LYS A 63 -4.55 6.54 -10.08
CA LYS A 63 -4.17 7.38 -11.22
C LYS A 63 -4.05 6.55 -12.51
N SER A 64 -3.40 5.39 -12.46
CA SER A 64 -3.31 4.48 -13.61
C SER A 64 -4.70 4.00 -14.05
N LYS A 65 -5.59 3.67 -13.11
CA LYS A 65 -6.99 3.29 -13.41
C LYS A 65 -7.77 4.44 -14.07
N ASN A 66 -7.63 5.68 -13.61
CA ASN A 66 -8.24 6.83 -14.29
C ASN A 66 -7.68 7.02 -15.70
N LYS A 67 -6.35 6.93 -15.89
CA LYS A 67 -5.71 7.03 -17.22
C LYS A 67 -6.28 5.99 -18.19
N HIS A 68 -6.52 4.76 -17.72
CA HIS A 68 -7.17 3.73 -18.53
C HIS A 68 -8.63 4.07 -18.87
N LEU A 69 -9.41 4.61 -17.92
CA LEU A 69 -10.79 5.04 -18.17
C LEU A 69 -10.85 6.16 -19.21
N LEU A 70 -10.01 7.18 -19.09
CA LEU A 70 -9.94 8.31 -20.02
C LEU A 70 -9.59 7.84 -21.44
N ARG A 71 -8.63 6.93 -21.59
CA ARG A 71 -8.29 6.30 -22.88
C ARG A 71 -9.47 5.57 -23.52
N SER A 72 -10.43 5.09 -22.73
CA SER A 72 -11.66 4.46 -23.21
C SER A 72 -12.83 5.43 -23.34
N GLY A 73 -12.59 6.75 -23.35
CA GLY A 73 -13.63 7.79 -23.45
C GLY A 73 -14.53 7.91 -22.21
N LYS A 74 -14.13 7.33 -21.07
CA LYS A 74 -14.92 7.34 -19.83
C LYS A 74 -14.41 8.42 -18.89
N LYS A 75 -15.31 9.05 -18.15
CA LYS A 75 -14.96 10.01 -17.08
C LYS A 75 -14.18 9.33 -15.96
N GLU A 76 -13.33 10.12 -15.29
CA GLU A 76 -12.61 9.71 -14.08
C GLU A 76 -13.56 9.27 -12.98
N ARG A 77 -13.07 8.37 -12.12
CA ARG A 77 -13.87 7.81 -11.01
C ARG A 77 -13.16 7.89 -9.67
N TYR A 78 -11.84 7.98 -9.68
CA TYR A 78 -11.00 7.86 -8.49
C TYR A 78 -10.32 9.20 -8.22
N GLU A 79 -10.82 9.94 -7.25
CA GLU A 79 -10.22 11.20 -6.85
C GLU A 79 -9.07 10.92 -5.87
N THR A 80 -7.83 11.09 -6.33
CA THR A 80 -6.63 10.89 -5.53
C THR A 80 -5.92 12.22 -5.31
N SER A 81 -5.67 12.59 -4.06
CA SER A 81 -4.76 13.68 -3.70
C SER A 81 -3.31 13.18 -3.68
N SER A 82 -2.35 14.11 -3.69
CA SER A 82 -0.96 13.74 -3.42
C SER A 82 -0.80 13.10 -2.03
N PRO A 83 0.28 12.35 -1.75
CA PRO A 83 0.44 11.66 -0.47
C PRO A 83 0.50 12.64 0.71
N SER A 84 1.18 13.77 0.51
CA SER A 84 1.24 14.84 1.50
C SER A 84 -0.14 15.45 1.76
N GLU A 85 -0.88 15.82 0.71
CA GLU A 85 -2.25 16.33 0.84
C GLU A 85 -3.18 15.31 1.51
N PHE A 86 -3.02 14.02 1.23
CA PHE A 86 -3.81 12.97 1.85
C PHE A 86 -3.62 12.95 3.37
N ILE A 87 -2.38 12.96 3.85
CA ILE A 87 -2.06 13.04 5.29
C ILE A 87 -2.58 14.34 5.89
N LYS A 88 -2.30 15.48 5.24
CA LYS A 88 -2.76 16.80 5.68
C LYS A 88 -4.26 16.91 5.77
N SER A 89 -4.99 16.17 4.92
CA SER A 89 -6.45 16.16 4.95
C SER A 89 -7.01 15.51 6.23
N HIS A 90 -6.21 14.77 7.00
CA HIS A 90 -6.64 14.11 8.23
C HIS A 90 -6.99 15.12 9.31
N THR A 91 -8.13 14.93 9.98
CA THR A 91 -8.72 15.90 10.93
C THR A 91 -7.76 16.28 12.06
N ILE A 92 -7.06 15.29 12.63
CA ILE A 92 -6.04 15.52 13.68
C ILE A 92 -4.88 16.38 13.15
N VAL A 93 -4.39 16.10 11.94
CA VAL A 93 -3.28 16.84 11.33
C VAL A 93 -3.71 18.27 11.02
N LYS A 94 -4.89 18.45 10.40
CA LYS A 94 -5.48 19.78 10.17
C LYS A 94 -5.58 20.58 11.45
N LYS A 95 -6.02 19.97 12.55
CA LYS A 95 -6.12 20.64 13.85
C LYS A 95 -4.74 21.05 14.34
N LYS A 96 -3.77 20.13 14.36
CA LYS A 96 -2.42 20.42 14.85
C LYS A 96 -1.68 21.48 14.05
N LEU A 97 -1.92 21.56 12.74
CA LEU A 97 -1.28 22.56 11.90
C LEU A 97 -1.88 23.97 12.02
N LYS A 98 -2.98 24.17 12.75
CA LYS A 98 -3.55 25.51 12.99
C LYS A 98 -2.59 26.38 13.80
N SER A 99 -2.49 27.66 13.47
CA SER A 99 -1.62 28.62 14.16
C SER A 99 -1.87 28.68 15.66
N SER A 100 -3.13 28.61 16.10
CA SER A 100 -3.49 28.60 17.53
C SER A 100 -2.94 27.38 18.27
N GLU A 101 -3.08 26.19 17.69
CA GLU A 101 -2.58 24.93 18.27
C GLU A 101 -1.05 24.86 18.27
N LYS A 102 -0.41 25.42 17.24
CA LYS A 102 1.06 25.54 17.21
C LYS A 102 1.57 26.47 18.30
N LEU A 103 0.90 27.60 18.52
CA LEU A 103 1.27 28.53 19.58
C LEU A 103 1.10 27.90 20.97
N GLU A 104 0.00 27.18 21.19
CA GLU A 104 -0.23 26.45 22.44
C GLU A 104 0.83 25.35 22.66
N HIS A 105 1.14 24.57 21.64
CA HIS A 105 2.23 23.59 21.68
C HIS A 105 3.57 24.24 22.02
N PHE A 106 3.90 25.36 21.38
CA PHE A 106 5.14 26.10 21.62
C PHE A 106 5.27 26.52 23.09
N LYS A 107 4.20 27.06 23.68
CA LYS A 107 4.15 27.51 25.08
C LYS A 107 4.25 26.36 26.07
N ASN A 108 3.60 25.23 25.77
CA ASN A 108 3.52 24.07 26.66
C ASN A 108 4.62 23.02 26.38
N PHE A 109 5.59 23.34 25.50
CA PHE A 109 6.63 22.40 25.11
C PHE A 109 7.55 22.08 26.30
N SER A 110 7.87 20.80 26.44
CA SER A 110 8.84 20.32 27.43
C SER A 110 9.84 19.41 26.75
N SER A 111 11.12 19.78 26.84
CA SER A 111 12.21 19.01 26.22
C SER A 111 12.32 17.60 26.81
N SER A 112 12.09 17.43 28.12
CA SER A 112 12.11 16.10 28.77
C SER A 112 11.00 15.20 28.20
N LYS A 113 9.76 15.69 28.20
CA LYS A 113 8.61 14.92 27.68
C LYS A 113 8.75 14.59 26.19
N TYR A 114 9.32 15.52 25.42
CA TYR A 114 9.65 15.30 24.02
C TYR A 114 10.65 14.15 23.85
N MET A 115 11.78 14.18 24.57
CA MET A 115 12.80 13.13 24.49
C MET A 115 12.27 11.78 24.96
N GLU A 116 11.49 11.74 26.03
CA GLU A 116 10.83 10.52 26.52
C GLU A 116 9.90 9.92 25.45
N SER A 117 9.05 10.77 24.84
CA SER A 117 8.11 10.34 23.80
C SER A 117 8.83 9.87 22.52
N LEU A 118 9.92 10.56 22.16
CA LEU A 118 10.75 10.22 21.01
C LEU A 118 11.42 8.85 21.20
N ASN A 119 12.09 8.65 22.33
CA ASN A 119 12.76 7.40 22.66
C ASN A 119 11.77 6.23 22.73
N ALA A 120 10.59 6.46 23.32
CA ALA A 120 9.53 5.46 23.38
C ALA A 120 9.01 5.09 21.99
N LEU A 121 8.82 6.07 21.09
CA LEU A 121 8.40 5.81 19.72
C LEU A 121 9.48 5.08 18.92
N GLU A 122 10.74 5.51 19.03
CA GLU A 122 11.90 4.88 18.38
C GLU A 122 12.02 3.42 18.76
N SER A 123 12.01 3.13 20.06
CA SER A 123 12.08 1.76 20.60
C SER A 123 10.92 0.89 20.09
N LYS A 124 9.71 1.46 19.96
CA LYS A 124 8.54 0.73 19.48
C LYS A 124 8.53 0.49 17.96
N ARG A 125 9.17 1.38 17.19
CA ARG A 125 9.07 1.40 15.72
C ARG A 125 10.30 0.81 15.02
N SER A 126 11.49 0.90 15.60
CA SER A 126 12.76 0.43 15.00
C SER A 126 12.63 -0.97 14.38
N ALA A 127 12.27 -1.98 15.18
CA ALA A 127 12.13 -3.36 14.72
C ALA A 127 11.04 -3.54 13.64
N LYS A 128 9.96 -2.76 13.68
CA LYS A 128 8.90 -2.82 12.65
C LYS A 128 9.36 -2.21 11.34
N ILE A 129 10.11 -1.12 11.40
CA ILE A 129 10.69 -0.44 10.24
C ILE A 129 11.74 -1.36 9.60
N GLU A 130 12.65 -1.90 10.40
CA GLU A 130 13.67 -2.84 9.94
C GLU A 130 13.03 -4.04 9.23
N LYS A 131 12.08 -4.72 9.89
CA LYS A 131 11.34 -5.83 9.29
C LYS A 131 10.65 -5.46 7.98
N TYR A 132 10.14 -4.24 7.85
CA TYR A 132 9.53 -3.75 6.63
C TYR A 132 10.57 -3.53 5.52
N CYS A 133 11.69 -2.89 5.85
CA CYS A 133 12.81 -2.65 4.94
C CYS A 133 13.42 -3.97 4.43
N SER A 134 13.71 -4.91 5.33
CA SER A 134 14.24 -6.24 4.95
C SER A 134 13.29 -7.01 4.04
N LYS A 135 11.96 -6.88 4.24
CA LYS A 135 10.99 -7.50 3.33
C LYS A 135 11.03 -6.89 1.93
N ILE A 136 11.15 -5.57 1.83
CA ILE A 136 11.29 -4.89 0.53
C ILE A 136 12.59 -5.34 -0.14
N GLU A 137 13.68 -5.39 0.61
CA GLU A 137 14.98 -5.81 0.09
C GLU A 137 14.93 -7.26 -0.41
N ASN A 138 14.40 -8.18 0.39
CA ASN A 138 14.21 -9.58 -0.01
C ASN A 138 13.32 -9.70 -1.26
N ALA A 139 12.21 -8.96 -1.32
CA ALA A 139 11.34 -8.95 -2.49
C ALA A 139 12.06 -8.45 -3.75
N ARG A 140 12.96 -7.47 -3.61
CA ARG A 140 13.77 -6.93 -4.70
C ARG A 140 14.94 -7.85 -5.08
N HIS A 141 15.52 -8.56 -4.13
CA HIS A 141 16.62 -9.51 -4.35
C HIS A 141 16.13 -10.74 -5.12
N LEU A 142 14.95 -11.24 -4.78
CA LEU A 142 14.36 -12.44 -5.42
C LEU A 142 13.89 -12.19 -6.85
N ALA A 143 13.76 -10.93 -7.28
CA ALA A 143 13.22 -10.58 -8.58
C ALA A 143 14.27 -9.92 -9.48
N GLN A 144 14.32 -10.35 -10.74
CA GLN A 144 15.14 -9.69 -11.74
C GLN A 144 14.53 -8.33 -12.08
N LYS A 145 15.33 -7.26 -12.04
CA LYS A 145 14.90 -5.87 -12.33
C LYS A 145 14.96 -5.48 -13.81
N ILE A 146 15.44 -6.38 -14.67
CA ILE A 146 15.45 -6.17 -16.12
C ILE A 146 14.02 -6.39 -16.62
N GLU A 147 13.59 -5.63 -17.62
CA GLU A 147 12.39 -5.96 -18.41
C GLU A 147 12.84 -6.71 -19.67
N PRO A 148 12.81 -8.05 -19.69
CA PRO A 148 13.15 -8.78 -20.88
C PRO A 148 12.18 -8.47 -22.02
N THR A 149 12.70 -8.38 -23.24
CA THR A 149 11.93 -8.16 -24.46
C THR A 149 10.84 -9.22 -24.68
N PHE A 150 11.03 -10.43 -24.15
CA PHE A 150 10.10 -11.54 -24.28
C PHE A 150 8.89 -11.50 -23.32
N ILE A 151 8.87 -10.61 -22.31
CA ILE A 151 7.79 -10.58 -21.29
C ILE A 151 6.41 -10.39 -21.92
N GLN A 152 6.31 -9.54 -22.94
CA GLN A 152 5.06 -9.32 -23.65
C GLN A 152 4.59 -10.58 -24.39
N GLY A 153 5.53 -11.39 -24.90
CA GLY A 153 5.25 -12.69 -25.50
C GLY A 153 4.63 -13.66 -24.50
N PHE A 154 5.21 -13.79 -23.30
CA PHE A 154 4.66 -14.66 -22.25
C PHE A 154 3.29 -14.20 -21.76
N ILE A 155 3.07 -12.89 -21.59
CA ILE A 155 1.75 -12.34 -21.24
C ILE A 155 0.71 -12.70 -22.32
N ARG A 156 1.08 -12.58 -23.60
CA ARG A 156 0.22 -12.95 -24.72
C ARG A 156 -0.10 -14.44 -24.71
N LEU A 157 0.91 -15.30 -24.54
CA LEU A 157 0.72 -16.75 -24.45
C LEU A 157 -0.19 -17.13 -23.28
N PHE A 158 -0.04 -16.48 -22.12
CA PHE A 158 -0.91 -16.71 -20.97
C PHE A 158 -2.39 -16.46 -21.30
N HIS A 159 -2.69 -15.38 -22.01
CA HIS A 159 -4.05 -15.05 -22.40
C HIS A 159 -4.61 -15.98 -23.49
N LEU A 160 -3.74 -16.51 -24.37
CA LEU A 160 -4.14 -17.45 -25.42
C LEU A 160 -4.33 -18.88 -24.90
N SER A 161 -3.61 -19.27 -23.85
CA SER A 161 -3.72 -20.63 -23.33
C SER A 161 -5.12 -20.90 -22.76
N LYS A 162 -5.67 -22.06 -23.13
CA LYS A 162 -6.92 -22.61 -22.60
C LYS A 162 -6.67 -23.61 -21.46
N ASN A 163 -5.45 -24.14 -21.37
CA ASN A 163 -5.07 -25.10 -20.34
C ASN A 163 -4.72 -24.37 -19.04
N HIS A 164 -5.20 -24.88 -17.92
CA HIS A 164 -4.88 -24.33 -16.60
C HIS A 164 -3.41 -24.51 -16.24
N ASN A 165 -2.81 -25.65 -16.58
CA ASN A 165 -1.43 -25.96 -16.21
C ASN A 165 -0.44 -25.02 -16.92
N ASP A 166 -0.59 -24.82 -18.23
CA ASP A 166 0.21 -23.85 -18.98
C ASP A 166 0.12 -22.44 -18.37
N LYS A 167 -1.08 -22.01 -17.93
CA LYS A 167 -1.24 -20.71 -17.27
C LYS A 167 -0.46 -20.64 -15.96
N VAL A 168 -0.46 -21.71 -15.16
CA VAL A 168 0.30 -21.78 -13.92
C VAL A 168 1.81 -21.74 -14.19
N GLU A 169 2.28 -22.46 -15.22
CA GLU A 169 3.68 -22.43 -15.65
C GLU A 169 4.10 -21.04 -16.13
N LEU A 170 3.32 -20.43 -17.04
CA LEU A 170 3.56 -19.07 -17.53
C LEU A 170 3.51 -18.04 -16.40
N PHE A 171 2.61 -18.21 -15.42
CA PHE A 171 2.59 -17.38 -14.22
C PHE A 171 3.91 -17.51 -13.43
N ASN A 172 4.40 -18.74 -13.24
CA ASN A 172 5.64 -19.00 -12.52
C ASN A 172 6.88 -18.45 -13.22
N GLU A 173 6.86 -18.35 -14.56
CA GLU A 173 7.89 -17.63 -15.30
C GLU A 173 7.77 -16.11 -15.13
N LEU A 174 6.58 -15.55 -15.32
CA LEU A 174 6.34 -14.11 -15.22
C LEU A 174 6.63 -13.54 -13.84
N LYS A 175 6.39 -14.30 -12.75
CA LYS A 175 6.60 -13.81 -11.38
C LYS A 175 8.07 -13.60 -11.00
N LYS A 176 9.02 -14.08 -11.82
CA LYS A 176 10.47 -13.91 -11.61
C LYS A 176 10.95 -12.49 -11.92
N TYR A 177 10.17 -11.73 -12.71
CA TYR A 177 10.57 -10.41 -13.21
C TYR A 177 9.76 -9.33 -12.51
N TYR A 178 10.42 -8.45 -11.76
CA TYR A 178 9.79 -7.28 -11.14
C TYR A 178 9.98 -6.08 -12.05
N CYS A 179 9.03 -5.90 -12.99
CA CYS A 179 9.00 -4.78 -13.92
C CYS A 179 7.57 -4.25 -14.06
N ASP A 180 7.41 -3.08 -14.68
CA ASP A 180 6.09 -2.46 -14.82
C ASP A 180 5.12 -3.36 -15.61
N ALA A 181 5.60 -4.09 -16.63
CA ALA A 181 4.76 -4.99 -17.42
C ALA A 181 4.14 -6.13 -16.57
N THR A 182 4.95 -6.83 -15.78
CA THR A 182 4.47 -7.93 -14.92
C THR A 182 3.60 -7.43 -13.77
N ILE A 183 3.95 -6.27 -13.18
CA ILE A 183 3.12 -5.62 -12.15
C ILE A 183 1.73 -5.29 -12.71
N GLN A 184 1.66 -4.65 -13.88
CA GLN A 184 0.37 -4.34 -14.52
C GLN A 184 -0.41 -5.60 -14.89
N PHE A 185 0.29 -6.65 -15.35
CA PHE A 185 -0.32 -7.94 -15.65
C PHE A 185 -0.97 -8.56 -14.41
N PHE A 186 -0.25 -8.67 -13.28
CA PHE A 186 -0.81 -9.24 -12.06
C PHE A 186 -1.94 -8.40 -11.46
N TYR A 187 -1.88 -7.06 -11.54
CA TYR A 187 -3.02 -6.22 -11.14
C TYR A 187 -4.27 -6.50 -11.98
N LYS A 188 -4.12 -6.68 -13.30
CA LYS A 188 -5.24 -7.04 -14.19
C LYS A 188 -5.81 -8.41 -13.85
N LEU A 189 -4.95 -9.40 -13.61
CA LEU A 189 -5.39 -10.72 -13.17
C LEU A 189 -6.18 -10.65 -11.86
N ASN A 190 -5.65 -9.96 -10.85
CA ASN A 190 -6.34 -9.77 -9.57
C ASN A 190 -7.72 -9.10 -9.74
N ASP A 191 -7.84 -8.13 -10.65
CA ASP A 191 -9.09 -7.40 -10.87
C ASP A 191 -10.13 -8.19 -11.70
N SER A 192 -9.68 -8.98 -12.69
CA SER A 192 -10.55 -9.46 -13.78
C SER A 192 -10.50 -10.96 -14.05
N GLU A 193 -9.52 -11.70 -13.54
CA GLU A 193 -9.40 -13.15 -13.79
C GLU A 193 -10.63 -13.90 -13.24
N HIS A 194 -11.17 -14.82 -14.03
CA HIS A 194 -12.34 -15.62 -13.62
C HIS A 194 -11.93 -16.78 -12.73
N ASN A 195 -10.80 -17.42 -13.02
CA ASN A 195 -10.27 -18.51 -12.20
C ASN A 195 -9.78 -17.98 -10.83
N ASP A 196 -10.41 -18.43 -9.75
CA ASP A 196 -10.12 -17.95 -8.40
C ASP A 196 -8.69 -18.29 -7.94
N GLN A 197 -8.13 -19.44 -8.32
CA GLN A 197 -6.77 -19.84 -7.98
C GLN A 197 -5.74 -18.88 -8.62
N ILE A 198 -5.85 -18.62 -9.92
CA ILE A 198 -4.97 -17.69 -10.63
C ILE A 198 -5.12 -16.27 -10.05
N ARG A 199 -6.35 -15.84 -9.73
CA ARG A 199 -6.59 -14.56 -9.07
C ARG A 199 -5.89 -14.47 -7.71
N MET A 200 -5.96 -15.53 -6.89
CA MET A 200 -5.26 -15.60 -5.60
C MET A 200 -3.75 -15.59 -5.79
N MET A 201 -3.22 -16.32 -6.78
CA MET A 201 -1.78 -16.30 -7.10
C MET A 201 -1.31 -14.88 -7.41
N ALA A 202 -2.04 -14.14 -8.24
CA ALA A 202 -1.73 -12.74 -8.56
C ALA A 202 -1.81 -11.84 -7.32
N PHE A 203 -2.82 -12.02 -6.48
CA PHE A 203 -2.97 -11.28 -5.22
C PHE A 203 -1.76 -11.51 -4.29
N TYR A 204 -1.39 -12.76 -4.03
CA TYR A 204 -0.25 -13.09 -3.18
C TYR A 204 1.07 -12.62 -3.78
N GLN A 205 1.24 -12.70 -5.10
CA GLN A 205 2.46 -12.21 -5.74
C GLN A 205 2.64 -10.70 -5.56
N LEU A 206 1.56 -9.92 -5.73
CA LEU A 206 1.60 -8.48 -5.48
C LEU A 206 1.93 -8.20 -4.00
N GLN A 207 1.39 -8.97 -3.05
CA GLN A 207 1.75 -8.84 -1.63
C GLN A 207 3.20 -9.21 -1.34
N ASN A 208 3.73 -10.27 -1.95
CA ASN A 208 5.12 -10.70 -1.83
C ASN A 208 6.07 -9.60 -2.30
N TRP A 209 5.67 -8.86 -3.33
CA TRP A 209 6.38 -7.68 -3.82
C TRP A 209 6.14 -6.40 -3.02
N MET A 210 5.48 -6.49 -1.87
CA MET A 210 5.16 -5.37 -1.00
C MET A 210 4.34 -4.28 -1.71
N LEU A 211 3.51 -4.70 -2.68
CA LEU A 211 2.59 -3.85 -3.42
C LEU A 211 1.18 -3.85 -2.80
N TYR A 212 0.55 -2.69 -2.84
CA TYR A 212 -0.80 -2.47 -2.37
C TYR A 212 -1.76 -3.15 -3.33
N VAL A 213 -2.48 -4.14 -2.83
CA VAL A 213 -3.45 -4.89 -3.60
C VAL A 213 -4.67 -5.17 -2.74
N LYS A 214 -5.82 -5.24 -3.39
CA LYS A 214 -7.07 -5.66 -2.78
C LYS A 214 -7.65 -6.82 -3.53
N LEU A 215 -8.06 -7.82 -2.77
CA LEU A 215 -8.78 -8.93 -3.34
C LEU A 215 -10.17 -8.48 -3.75
N ARG A 216 -10.54 -8.77 -4.99
CA ARG A 216 -11.91 -8.59 -5.46
C ARG A 216 -12.84 -9.46 -4.62
N LYS A 217 -13.91 -8.88 -4.08
CA LYS A 217 -14.95 -9.64 -3.36
C LYS A 217 -15.54 -10.70 -4.31
N ASN A 218 -15.38 -11.98 -3.95
CA ASN A 218 -15.97 -13.08 -4.71
C ASN A 218 -17.50 -12.96 -4.73
N SER A 219 -18.12 -13.32 -5.85
CA SER A 219 -19.59 -13.43 -5.97
C SER A 219 -20.14 -14.61 -5.16
N ARG A 220 -19.32 -15.63 -4.91
CA ARG A 220 -19.63 -16.76 -4.02
C ARG A 220 -19.09 -16.47 -2.63
N ALA A 221 -19.97 -15.99 -1.76
CA ALA A 221 -19.65 -15.72 -0.37
C ALA A 221 -19.25 -17.01 0.37
N ARG A 222 -17.99 -17.12 0.77
CA ARG A 222 -17.64 -17.52 2.14
C ARG A 222 -16.80 -16.38 2.70
N LYS A 223 -17.24 -15.83 3.84
CA LYS A 223 -16.56 -14.74 4.54
C LYS A 223 -15.10 -15.17 4.79
N SER A 224 -14.13 -14.50 4.19
CA SER A 224 -12.75 -14.54 4.65
C SER A 224 -12.18 -13.11 4.69
N LEU A 225 -12.17 -12.59 5.92
CA LEU A 225 -11.10 -11.80 6.53
C LEU A 225 -10.39 -10.76 5.65
N ILE A 226 -10.72 -9.49 5.89
CA ILE A 226 -9.75 -8.40 5.74
C ILE A 226 -8.68 -8.65 6.80
N ILE A 227 -7.56 -9.25 6.43
CA ILE A 227 -6.33 -9.22 7.24
C ILE A 227 -5.36 -8.28 6.54
N PHE A 228 -5.30 -7.05 7.05
CA PHE A 228 -4.05 -6.31 7.04
C PHE A 228 -3.38 -6.65 8.38
N GLN A 229 -2.30 -7.44 8.31
CA GLN A 229 -1.41 -7.85 9.39
C GLN A 229 -2.02 -8.55 10.61
N HIS A 230 -2.03 -9.89 10.58
CA HIS A 230 -1.46 -10.76 11.61
C HIS A 230 -1.51 -12.21 11.06
N GLN A 231 -0.46 -13.00 11.34
CA GLN A 231 -0.30 -14.43 10.98
C GLN A 231 0.26 -14.75 9.57
N GLN A 232 1.58 -14.65 9.47
CA GLN A 232 2.43 -15.62 8.73
C GLN A 232 3.65 -15.89 9.63
N GLN A 233 3.37 -16.55 10.75
CA GLN A 233 4.31 -17.30 11.59
C GLN A 233 3.51 -18.57 11.94
N ASN A 234 4.08 -19.74 11.70
CA ASN A 234 3.55 -21.10 11.93
C ASN A 234 3.25 -21.96 10.69
N SER A 235 4.13 -21.96 9.69
CA SER A 235 4.19 -23.09 8.73
C SER A 235 5.59 -23.44 8.20
N ILE A 236 6.67 -23.01 8.87
CA ILE A 236 8.06 -23.43 8.52
C ILE A 236 8.81 -23.96 9.75
N GLN A 237 8.13 -24.65 10.67
CA GLN A 237 8.76 -25.41 11.76
C GLN A 237 8.15 -26.80 11.95
N LYS A 238 7.64 -27.41 10.88
CA LYS A 238 7.32 -28.84 10.86
C LYS A 238 7.95 -29.47 9.64
N HIS A 239 9.27 -29.47 9.63
CA HIS A 239 10.15 -30.43 8.95
C HIS A 239 11.56 -29.98 9.29
N PHE A 240 11.99 -30.32 10.50
CA PHE A 240 13.32 -30.76 10.93
C PHE A 240 13.21 -31.06 12.42
#